data_AF-A0A1N6NCF6-F1
#
_entry.id   AF-A0A1N6NCF6-F1
#
_cell.length_a   1.000
_cell.length_b   1.000
_cell.length_c   1.000
_cell.angle_alpha   90.00
_cell.angle_beta   90.00
_cell.angle_gamma   90.00
#
_symmetry.space_group_name_H-M   'P 1'
#
loop_
_entity.id
_entity.type
_entity.pdbx_description
1 polymer ?
#
loop_
_entity_poly.entity_id
_entity_poly.type
_entity_poly.pdbx_seq_one_letter_code
_entity_poly.pdbx_strand_id
1 'polypeptide(L)'
;MNSVIRWLADNVWLLLMALFAAALAINGFAMYESGRRTAKAEGESALQSLRLEYADQARRAAQENLVLYRQQVERANQAEQQYLDAQGEIGQLQHQLNQERIAHVSNQYRPAPGAAPVPAPRFVVTCGWLRDFNAALGASVPAPARCRAAAGAAPAAWPAAGTDAELLESGVSAADILAHARDYGAWALTNLAQLKALLKLHDKEST
;
A
#
# COMPACT_ATOMS: atom_id res chain seq x y z
N MET A 1 24.70 29.36 99.06
CA MET A 1 25.17 29.43 97.66
C MET A 1 26.36 28.51 97.34
N ASN A 2 26.81 27.62 98.26
CA ASN A 2 28.08 26.88 98.10
C ASN A 2 27.97 25.35 97.94
N SER A 3 26.81 24.70 98.17
CA SER A 3 26.72 23.23 98.00
C SER A 3 26.59 22.82 96.53
N VAL A 4 25.85 23.60 95.73
CA VAL A 4 25.69 23.38 94.29
C VAL A 4 27.02 23.57 93.55
N ILE A 5 27.81 24.58 93.94
CA ILE A 5 29.13 24.88 93.34
C ILE A 5 30.15 23.79 93.68
N ARG A 6 30.13 23.24 94.90
CA ARG A 6 31.05 22.17 95.32
C ARG A 6 30.69 20.83 94.66
N TRP A 7 29.40 20.52 94.54
CA TRP A 7 28.91 19.37 93.78
C TRP A 7 29.25 19.46 92.28
N LEU A 8 29.13 20.66 91.69
CA LEU A 8 29.57 20.97 90.32
C LEU A 8 31.07 20.75 90.12
N ALA A 9 31.89 21.16 91.09
CA ALA A 9 33.35 20.99 91.05
C ALA A 9 33.76 19.50 91.17
N ASP A 10 33.11 18.73 92.04
CA ASP A 10 33.42 17.30 92.23
C ASP A 10 32.90 16.42 91.08
N ASN A 11 31.85 16.85 90.36
CA ASN A 11 31.24 16.12 89.24
C ASN A 11 31.53 16.75 87.86
N VAL A 12 32.57 17.59 87.76
CA VAL A 12 32.94 18.28 86.52
C VAL A 12 33.15 17.31 85.34
N TRP A 13 33.65 16.11 85.61
CA TRP A 13 33.86 15.07 84.59
C TRP A 13 32.54 14.57 83.97
N LEU A 14 31.48 14.43 84.76
CA LEU A 14 30.16 14.03 84.26
C LEU A 14 29.54 15.12 83.39
N LEU A 15 29.76 16.39 83.74
CA LEU A 15 29.31 17.52 82.92
C LEU A 15 30.08 17.62 81.61
N LEU A 16 31.39 17.38 81.62
CA LEU A 16 32.20 17.30 80.40
C LEU A 16 31.78 16.14 79.50
N MET A 17 31.51 14.96 80.06
CA MET A 17 30.98 13.81 79.33
C MET A 17 29.59 14.08 78.74
N ALA A 18 28.71 14.74 79.50
CA ALA A 18 27.38 15.12 79.02
C ALA A 18 27.47 16.17 77.90
N LEU A 19 28.37 17.16 78.02
CA LEU A 19 28.65 18.16 76.98
C LEU A 19 29.23 17.50 75.73
N PHE A 20 30.14 16.55 75.88
CA PHE A 20 30.73 15.81 74.78
C PHE A 20 29.70 14.92 74.06
N ALA A 21 28.86 14.20 74.81
CA ALA A 21 27.76 13.42 74.25
C ALA A 21 26.71 14.30 73.55
N ALA A 22 26.37 15.45 74.12
CA ALA A 22 25.49 16.43 73.49
C ALA A 22 26.11 16.99 72.19
N ALA A 23 27.42 17.30 72.20
CA ALA A 23 28.13 17.74 71.01
C ALA A 23 28.14 16.67 69.91
N LEU A 24 28.39 15.40 70.25
CA LEU A 24 28.33 14.29 69.30
C LEU A 24 26.92 14.08 68.75
N ALA A 25 25.89 14.15 69.60
CA ALA A 25 24.51 14.04 69.17
C ALA A 25 24.13 15.18 68.20
N ILE A 26 24.41 16.44 68.56
CA ILE A 26 24.10 17.60 67.72
C ILE A 26 24.82 17.53 66.38
N ASN A 27 26.12 17.20 66.37
CA ASN A 27 26.90 17.05 65.14
C ASN A 27 26.41 15.85 64.30
N GLY A 28 26.09 14.73 64.95
CA GLY A 28 25.57 13.53 64.28
C GLY A 28 24.21 13.75 63.63
N PHE A 29 23.28 14.43 64.31
CA PHE A 29 21.99 14.81 63.74
C PHE A 29 22.13 15.81 62.58
N ALA A 30 22.98 16.83 62.74
CA ALA A 30 23.24 17.81 61.69
C ALA A 30 23.84 17.14 60.44
N MET A 31 24.78 16.21 60.62
CA MET A 31 25.42 15.47 59.53
C MET A 31 24.46 14.46 58.89
N TYR A 32 23.61 13.79 59.68
CA TYR A 32 22.60 12.85 59.17
C TYR A 32 21.52 13.55 58.34
N GLU A 33 20.99 14.67 58.84
CA GLU A 33 19.95 15.45 58.13
C GLU A 33 20.53 16.09 56.86
N SER A 34 21.76 16.62 56.93
CA SER A 34 22.49 17.11 55.75
C SER A 34 22.67 16.00 54.73
N GLY A 35 23.17 14.83 55.14
CA GLY A 35 23.35 13.66 54.27
C GLY A 35 22.06 13.17 53.63
N ARG A 36 20.96 13.10 54.39
CA ARG A 36 19.62 12.76 53.85
C ARG A 36 19.14 13.76 52.81
N ARG A 37 19.31 15.05 53.07
CA ARG A 37 18.90 16.11 52.12
C ARG A 37 19.71 16.04 50.84
N THR A 38 21.03 15.87 50.96
CA THR A 38 21.92 15.70 49.80
C THR A 38 21.55 14.45 49.00
N ALA A 39 21.39 13.29 49.64
CA ALA A 39 21.00 12.05 48.96
C ALA A 39 19.63 12.15 48.28
N LYS A 40 18.68 12.86 48.91
CA LYS A 40 17.35 13.11 48.31
C LYS A 40 17.46 14.03 47.10
N ALA A 41 18.23 15.12 47.19
CA ALA A 41 18.44 16.06 46.09
C ALA A 41 19.16 15.38 44.91
N GLU A 42 20.19 14.58 45.18
CA GLU A 42 20.89 13.78 44.17
C GLU A 42 19.94 12.77 43.52
N GLY A 43 19.13 12.05 44.30
CA GLY A 43 18.13 11.11 43.79
C GLY A 43 17.04 11.78 42.93
N GLU A 44 16.53 12.93 43.34
CA GLU A 44 15.57 13.71 42.54
C GLU A 44 16.21 14.21 41.23
N SER A 45 17.46 14.67 41.29
CA SER A 45 18.19 15.11 40.09
C SER A 45 18.45 13.96 39.11
N ALA A 46 18.86 12.79 39.60
CA ALA A 46 19.07 11.58 38.80
C ALA A 46 17.75 11.05 38.19
N LEU A 47 16.64 11.12 38.95
CA LEU A 47 15.33 10.75 38.42
C LEU A 47 14.86 11.74 37.34
N GLN A 48 15.14 13.03 37.51
CA GLN A 48 14.81 14.05 36.52
C GLN A 48 15.65 13.89 35.25
N SER A 49 16.96 13.63 35.37
CA SER A 49 17.81 13.38 34.20
C SER A 49 17.36 12.14 33.44
N LEU A 50 17.04 11.05 34.15
CA LEU A 50 16.52 9.83 33.54
C LEU A 50 15.19 10.07 32.80
N ARG A 51 14.27 10.85 33.39
CA ARG A 51 13.00 11.22 32.74
C ARG A 51 13.23 12.05 31.48
N LEU A 52 14.19 12.98 31.50
CA LEU A 52 14.56 13.77 30.32
C LEU A 52 15.14 12.89 29.22
N GLU A 53 16.04 11.96 29.57
CA GLU A 53 16.60 11.00 28.62
C GLU A 53 15.52 10.13 27.97
N TYR A 54 14.60 9.58 28.76
CA TYR A 54 13.47 8.81 28.22
C TYR A 54 12.54 9.67 27.36
N ALA A 55 12.26 10.91 27.76
CA ALA A 55 11.44 11.83 26.97
C ALA A 55 12.12 12.15 25.62
N ASP A 56 13.44 12.36 25.61
CA ASP A 56 14.20 12.61 24.39
C ASP A 56 14.35 11.37 23.51
N GLN A 57 14.47 10.18 24.10
CA GLN A 57 14.42 8.92 23.36
C GLN A 57 13.05 8.71 22.71
N ALA A 58 11.97 8.89 23.47
CA ALA A 58 10.60 8.78 22.95
C ALA A 58 10.33 9.80 21.84
N ARG A 59 10.81 11.05 21.98
CA ARG A 59 10.72 12.08 20.93
C ARG A 59 11.48 11.68 19.67
N ARG A 60 12.72 11.21 19.79
CA ARG A 60 13.52 10.74 18.65
C ARG A 60 12.85 9.57 17.94
N ALA A 61 12.41 8.56 18.68
CA ALA A 61 11.69 7.43 18.12
C ALA A 61 10.38 7.87 17.43
N ALA A 62 9.62 8.80 18.01
CA ALA A 62 8.41 9.32 17.38
C ALA A 62 8.71 10.10 16.08
N GLN A 63 9.80 10.88 16.05
CA GLN A 63 10.23 11.61 14.85
C GLN A 63 10.68 10.65 13.74
N GLU A 64 11.46 9.63 14.07
CA GLU A 64 11.89 8.60 13.11
C GLU A 64 10.69 7.85 12.53
N ASN A 65 9.76 7.41 13.38
CA ASN A 65 8.53 6.77 12.94
C ASN A 65 7.67 7.68 12.07
N LEU A 66 7.60 8.98 12.38
CA LEU A 66 6.86 9.95 11.58
C LEU A 66 7.48 10.14 10.19
N VAL A 67 8.82 10.15 10.09
CA VAL A 67 9.52 10.22 8.80
C VAL A 67 9.23 8.99 7.97
N LEU A 68 9.34 7.79 8.55
CA LEU A 68 9.04 6.53 7.87
C LEU A 68 7.57 6.47 7.41
N TYR A 69 6.65 6.89 8.29
CA TYR A 69 5.23 6.96 7.97
C TYR A 69 4.94 7.92 6.82
N ARG A 70 5.51 9.13 6.82
CA ARG A 70 5.34 10.10 5.72
C ARG A 70 5.86 9.53 4.40
N GLN A 71 7.02 8.87 4.42
CA GLN A 71 7.56 8.21 3.23
C GLN A 71 6.66 7.07 2.73
N GLN A 72 6.01 6.31 3.61
CA GLN A 72 5.02 5.30 3.21
C GLN A 72 3.77 5.93 2.58
N VAL A 73 3.23 6.99 3.20
CA VAL A 73 2.06 7.72 2.70
C VAL A 73 2.35 8.35 1.32
N GLU A 74 3.48 9.02 1.17
CA GLU A 74 3.87 9.63 -0.11
C GLU A 74 4.00 8.57 -1.22
N ARG A 75 4.56 7.41 -0.91
CA ARG A 75 4.65 6.28 -1.86
C ARG A 75 3.27 5.76 -2.26
N ALA A 76 2.39 5.53 -1.28
CA ALA A 76 1.03 5.07 -1.54
C ALA A 76 0.26 6.07 -2.41
N ASN A 77 0.31 7.36 -2.06
CA ASN A 77 -0.33 8.43 -2.82
C ASN A 77 0.18 8.51 -4.26
N GLN A 78 1.49 8.38 -4.48
CA GLN A 78 2.06 8.38 -5.83
C GLN A 78 1.65 7.16 -6.65
N ALA A 79 1.54 5.98 -6.03
CA ALA A 79 1.07 4.78 -6.71
C ALA A 79 -0.42 4.90 -7.08
N GLU A 80 -1.23 5.42 -6.16
CA GLU A 80 -2.65 5.67 -6.37
C GLU A 80 -2.88 6.71 -7.47
N GLN A 81 -2.16 7.82 -7.47
CA GLN A 81 -2.26 8.84 -8.51
C GLN A 81 -1.96 8.26 -9.89
N GLN A 82 -0.87 7.50 -10.03
CA GLN A 82 -0.51 6.85 -11.29
C GLN A 82 -1.58 5.85 -11.75
N TYR A 83 -2.21 5.14 -10.82
CA TYR A 83 -3.29 4.23 -11.12
C TYR A 83 -4.54 4.98 -11.63
N LEU A 84 -4.91 6.08 -10.97
CA LEU A 84 -6.04 6.92 -11.36
C LEU A 84 -5.81 7.58 -12.73
N ASP A 85 -4.60 8.08 -12.99
CA ASP A 85 -4.24 8.65 -14.29
C ASP A 85 -4.37 7.60 -15.40
N ALA A 86 -3.85 6.39 -15.18
CA ALA A 86 -3.99 5.27 -16.13
C ALA A 86 -5.47 4.89 -16.37
N GLN A 87 -6.30 4.88 -15.33
CA GLN A 87 -7.74 4.63 -15.47
C GLN A 87 -8.42 5.73 -16.31
N GLY A 88 -8.04 6.99 -16.09
CA GLY A 88 -8.50 8.11 -16.90
C GLY A 88 -8.15 7.95 -18.38
N GLU A 89 -6.91 7.60 -18.69
CA GLU A 89 -6.44 7.35 -20.06
C GLU A 89 -7.18 6.17 -20.73
N ILE A 90 -7.37 5.07 -20.02
CA ILE A 90 -8.12 3.91 -20.51
C ILE A 90 -9.57 4.29 -20.83
N GLY A 91 -10.23 5.02 -19.92
CA GLY A 91 -11.60 5.50 -20.12
C GLY A 91 -11.72 6.43 -21.32
N GLN A 92 -10.75 7.33 -21.51
CA GLN A 92 -10.70 8.21 -22.68
C GLN A 92 -10.54 7.41 -23.98
N LEU A 93 -9.64 6.42 -24.00
CA LEU A 93 -9.43 5.57 -25.18
C LEU A 93 -10.71 4.78 -25.53
N GLN A 94 -11.39 4.22 -24.54
CA GLN A 94 -12.67 3.53 -24.74
C GLN A 94 -13.73 4.48 -25.30
N HIS A 95 -13.81 5.71 -24.80
CA HIS A 95 -14.76 6.70 -25.30
C HIS A 95 -14.45 7.12 -26.74
N GLN A 96 -13.16 7.32 -27.08
CA GLN A 96 -12.73 7.62 -28.45
C GLN A 96 -12.98 6.47 -29.43
N LEU A 97 -12.98 5.22 -28.96
CA LEU A 97 -13.28 4.01 -29.71
C LEU A 97 -14.74 3.57 -29.48
N ASN A 98 -15.69 4.51 -29.53
CA ASN A 98 -17.10 4.20 -29.39
C ASN A 98 -17.61 3.29 -30.54
N GLN A 99 -18.82 2.75 -30.37
CA GLN A 99 -19.44 1.85 -31.34
C GLN A 99 -19.64 2.50 -32.72
N GLU A 100 -19.95 3.79 -32.76
CA GLU A 100 -20.16 4.52 -34.02
C GLU A 100 -18.88 4.60 -34.85
N ARG A 101 -17.76 4.95 -34.22
CA ARG A 101 -16.46 5.00 -34.89
C ARG A 101 -16.02 3.61 -35.33
N ILE A 102 -16.22 2.60 -34.49
CA ILE A 102 -15.93 1.20 -34.85
C ILE A 102 -16.75 0.80 -36.08
N ALA A 103 -18.06 1.03 -36.09
CA ALA A 103 -18.90 0.75 -37.25
C ALA A 103 -18.45 1.54 -38.50
N HIS A 104 -18.06 2.80 -38.33
CA HIS A 104 -17.57 3.66 -39.41
C HIS A 104 -16.29 3.13 -40.06
N VAL A 105 -15.33 2.62 -39.27
CA VAL A 105 -14.05 2.11 -39.81
C VAL A 105 -14.11 0.65 -40.25
N SER A 106 -15.13 -0.10 -39.82
CA SER A 106 -15.28 -1.52 -40.17
C SER A 106 -16.15 -1.76 -41.40
N ASN A 107 -17.05 -0.84 -41.75
CA ASN A 107 -18.07 -1.08 -42.79
C ASN A 107 -17.80 -0.35 -44.11
N GLN A 108 -16.84 0.57 -44.17
CA GLN A 108 -16.54 1.36 -45.37
C GLN A 108 -15.05 1.66 -45.48
N TYR A 109 -14.59 1.85 -46.72
CA TYR A 109 -13.22 2.26 -47.01
C TYR A 109 -13.20 3.28 -48.14
N ARG A 110 -12.07 3.99 -48.28
CA ARG A 110 -11.80 4.88 -49.41
C ARG A 110 -10.75 4.22 -50.29
N PRO A 111 -11.03 3.96 -51.58
CA PRO A 111 -10.07 3.30 -52.47
C PRO A 111 -8.81 4.14 -52.74
N ALA A 112 -8.94 5.47 -52.69
CA ALA A 112 -7.83 6.42 -52.88
C ALA A 112 -8.09 7.72 -52.09
N PRO A 113 -7.04 8.51 -51.78
CA PRO A 113 -7.20 9.87 -51.26
C PRO A 113 -8.08 10.72 -52.19
N GLY A 114 -9.06 11.43 -51.65
CA GLY A 114 -10.01 12.23 -52.43
C GLY A 114 -11.23 11.46 -52.95
N ALA A 115 -11.19 10.13 -53.05
CA ALA A 115 -12.34 9.32 -53.50
C ALA A 115 -13.49 9.31 -52.47
N ALA A 116 -14.72 9.08 -52.91
CA ALA A 116 -15.85 8.86 -52.00
C ALA A 116 -15.69 7.53 -51.24
N PRO A 117 -16.18 7.42 -49.98
CA PRO A 117 -16.27 6.16 -49.28
C PRO A 117 -17.16 5.15 -50.01
N VAL A 118 -16.75 3.89 -50.02
CA VAL A 118 -17.52 2.76 -50.57
C VAL A 118 -17.62 1.65 -49.51
N PRO A 119 -18.62 0.75 -49.58
CA PRO A 119 -18.74 -0.36 -48.65
C PRO A 119 -17.47 -1.22 -48.59
N ALA A 120 -17.09 -1.63 -47.38
CA ALA A 120 -15.96 -2.54 -47.19
C ALA A 120 -16.24 -3.90 -47.87
N PRO A 121 -15.21 -4.56 -48.42
CA PRO A 121 -15.33 -5.93 -48.89
C PRO A 121 -15.84 -6.86 -47.77
N ARG A 122 -16.45 -7.97 -48.16
CA ARG A 122 -16.96 -8.97 -47.21
C ARG A 122 -15.84 -9.47 -46.30
N PHE A 123 -16.00 -9.29 -45.00
CA PHE A 123 -15.15 -9.85 -43.96
C PHE A 123 -15.79 -11.14 -43.43
N VAL A 124 -15.08 -12.26 -43.52
CA VAL A 124 -15.58 -13.58 -43.10
C VAL A 124 -14.68 -14.15 -42.01
N VAL A 125 -15.29 -14.52 -40.89
CA VAL A 125 -14.63 -15.25 -39.80
C VAL A 125 -15.24 -16.63 -39.71
N THR A 126 -14.41 -17.66 -39.88
CA THR A 126 -14.86 -19.04 -39.78
C THR A 126 -15.01 -19.48 -38.32
N CYS A 127 -15.81 -20.52 -38.09
CA CYS A 127 -16.02 -21.09 -36.77
C CYS A 127 -14.73 -21.66 -36.15
N GLY A 128 -13.86 -22.25 -36.96
CA GLY A 128 -12.53 -22.71 -36.54
C GLY A 128 -11.62 -21.54 -36.17
N TRP A 129 -11.61 -20.46 -36.97
CA TRP A 129 -10.85 -19.26 -36.64
C TRP A 129 -11.31 -18.66 -35.31
N LEU A 130 -12.62 -18.55 -35.09
CA LEU A 130 -13.17 -18.00 -33.84
C LEU A 130 -12.87 -18.90 -32.63
N ARG A 131 -12.92 -20.24 -32.80
CA ARG A 131 -12.50 -21.21 -31.77
C ARG A 131 -11.06 -20.91 -31.34
N ASP A 132 -10.16 -20.85 -32.30
CA ASP A 132 -8.72 -20.74 -32.04
C ASP A 132 -8.34 -19.35 -31.53
N PHE A 133 -9.04 -18.30 -32.00
CA PHE A 133 -8.96 -16.95 -31.44
C PHE A 133 -9.30 -16.92 -29.95
N ASN A 134 -10.44 -17.51 -29.55
CA ASN A 134 -10.82 -17.57 -28.14
C ASN A 134 -9.85 -18.42 -27.32
N ALA A 135 -9.41 -19.56 -27.86
CA ALA A 135 -8.43 -20.42 -27.20
C ALA A 135 -7.10 -19.70 -26.97
N ALA A 136 -6.62 -18.89 -27.92
CA ALA A 136 -5.41 -18.08 -27.80
C ALA A 136 -5.51 -17.01 -26.69
N LEU A 137 -6.72 -16.53 -26.41
CA LEU A 137 -7.00 -15.62 -25.29
C LEU A 137 -7.22 -16.35 -23.96
N GLY A 138 -7.12 -17.68 -23.94
CA GLY A 138 -7.42 -18.50 -22.76
C GLY A 138 -8.91 -18.56 -22.42
N ALA A 139 -9.79 -18.14 -23.33
CA ALA A 139 -11.23 -18.11 -23.12
C ALA A 139 -11.87 -19.47 -23.44
N SER A 140 -12.52 -20.07 -22.45
CA SER A 140 -13.37 -21.26 -22.65
C SER A 140 -14.83 -20.82 -22.82
N VAL A 141 -15.19 -20.45 -24.05
CA VAL A 141 -16.55 -20.02 -24.39
C VAL A 141 -17.26 -21.07 -25.25
N PRO A 142 -18.56 -21.29 -25.05
CA PRO A 142 -19.34 -22.22 -25.86
C PRO A 142 -19.45 -21.72 -27.32
N ALA A 143 -19.53 -22.66 -28.26
CA ALA A 143 -19.67 -22.32 -29.67
C ALA A 143 -21.00 -21.57 -29.93
N PRO A 144 -20.99 -20.47 -30.71
CA PRO A 144 -22.21 -19.78 -31.09
C PRO A 144 -23.09 -20.68 -31.95
N ALA A 145 -24.41 -20.44 -31.96
CA ALA A 145 -25.40 -21.32 -32.60
C ALA A 145 -25.09 -21.68 -34.06
N ARG A 146 -24.58 -20.71 -34.82
CA ARG A 146 -24.14 -20.85 -36.23
C ARG A 146 -22.90 -21.73 -36.44
N CYS A 147 -22.12 -21.95 -35.38
CA CYS A 147 -20.95 -22.83 -35.37
C CYS A 147 -21.27 -24.22 -34.83
N ARG A 148 -22.55 -24.53 -34.61
CA ARG A 148 -22.98 -25.87 -34.20
C ARG A 148 -23.17 -26.73 -35.44
N ALA A 149 -22.67 -27.97 -35.39
CA ALA A 149 -22.75 -28.90 -36.50
C ALA A 149 -24.20 -29.31 -36.88
N ALA A 150 -25.17 -29.17 -35.96
CA ALA A 150 -26.58 -29.45 -36.22
C ALA A 150 -27.53 -28.63 -35.32
N ALA A 151 -28.72 -28.32 -35.82
CA ALA A 151 -29.79 -27.68 -35.06
C ALA A 151 -30.37 -28.66 -34.01
N GLY A 152 -30.43 -28.24 -32.73
CA GLY A 152 -31.05 -29.03 -31.65
C GLY A 152 -30.14 -30.03 -30.92
N ALA A 153 -28.82 -30.06 -31.19
CA ALA A 153 -27.87 -30.90 -30.46
C ALA A 153 -27.61 -30.39 -29.02
N ALA A 154 -27.38 -31.33 -28.09
CA ALA A 154 -26.92 -31.08 -26.71
C ALA A 154 -25.52 -30.41 -26.70
N PRO A 155 -25.03 -29.89 -25.54
CA PRO A 155 -24.18 -28.69 -25.45
C PRO A 155 -23.00 -28.72 -26.43
N ALA A 156 -23.09 -27.84 -27.44
CA ALA A 156 -22.24 -27.89 -28.61
C ALA A 156 -20.82 -27.40 -28.31
N ALA A 157 -19.89 -28.35 -28.21
CA ALA A 157 -18.46 -28.10 -28.38
C ALA A 157 -18.21 -27.52 -29.79
N TRP A 158 -17.13 -26.77 -29.93
CA TRP A 158 -16.68 -26.25 -31.21
C TRP A 158 -16.53 -27.36 -32.26
N PRO A 159 -16.68 -27.06 -33.57
CA PRO A 159 -16.31 -27.99 -34.62
C PRO A 159 -14.91 -28.56 -34.40
N ALA A 160 -14.72 -29.85 -34.69
CA ALA A 160 -13.42 -30.48 -34.55
C ALA A 160 -12.42 -29.89 -35.57
N ALA A 161 -11.15 -29.81 -35.18
CA ALA A 161 -10.10 -29.32 -36.06
C ALA A 161 -9.96 -30.19 -37.32
N GLY A 162 -9.83 -29.57 -38.49
CA GLY A 162 -9.73 -30.26 -39.78
C GLY A 162 -11.07 -30.71 -40.37
N THR A 163 -12.21 -30.26 -39.83
CA THR A 163 -13.54 -30.58 -40.38
C THR A 163 -14.13 -29.43 -41.18
N ASP A 164 -14.90 -29.73 -42.22
CA ASP A 164 -15.60 -28.69 -43.01
C ASP A 164 -16.52 -27.79 -42.17
N ALA A 165 -17.03 -28.32 -41.05
CA ALA A 165 -17.86 -27.56 -40.11
C ALA A 165 -17.10 -26.38 -39.47
N GLU A 166 -15.76 -26.43 -39.40
CA GLU A 166 -14.96 -25.31 -38.90
C GLU A 166 -14.83 -24.17 -39.92
N LEU A 167 -15.11 -24.44 -41.20
CA LEU A 167 -15.11 -23.43 -42.28
C LEU A 167 -16.43 -22.67 -42.38
N LEU A 168 -17.46 -23.08 -41.63
CA LEU A 168 -18.73 -22.35 -41.55
C LEU A 168 -18.52 -20.93 -41.02
N GLU A 169 -19.35 -20.01 -41.48
CA GLU A 169 -19.28 -18.63 -41.01
C GLU A 169 -19.78 -18.51 -39.58
N SER A 170 -18.86 -18.13 -38.70
CA SER A 170 -19.25 -17.51 -37.45
C SER A 170 -19.66 -16.10 -37.84
N GLY A 171 -20.91 -15.66 -37.87
CA GLY A 171 -21.28 -14.26 -38.15
C GLY A 171 -20.73 -13.20 -37.16
N VAL A 172 -19.42 -13.22 -36.89
CA VAL A 172 -18.61 -12.19 -36.23
C VAL A 172 -18.16 -11.24 -37.33
N SER A 173 -18.48 -9.97 -37.17
CA SER A 173 -18.08 -8.91 -38.09
C SER A 173 -16.72 -8.32 -37.73
N ALA A 174 -16.14 -7.53 -38.64
CA ALA A 174 -14.93 -6.76 -38.34
C ALA A 174 -15.15 -5.76 -37.19
N ALA A 175 -16.37 -5.23 -37.06
CA ALA A 175 -16.75 -4.35 -35.97
C ALA A 175 -16.74 -5.08 -34.62
N ASP A 176 -17.22 -6.33 -34.58
CA ASP A 176 -17.20 -7.16 -33.37
C ASP A 176 -15.77 -7.46 -32.91
N ILE A 177 -14.86 -7.78 -33.84
CA ILE A 177 -13.43 -8.01 -33.51
C ILE A 177 -12.79 -6.74 -32.97
N LEU A 178 -13.04 -5.57 -33.58
CA LEU A 178 -12.47 -4.31 -33.12
C LEU A 178 -13.06 -3.87 -31.77
N ALA A 179 -14.36 -4.08 -31.55
CA ALA A 179 -15.00 -3.84 -30.26
C ALA A 179 -14.40 -4.75 -29.17
N HIS A 180 -14.22 -6.04 -29.48
CA HIS A 180 -13.54 -6.96 -28.58
C HIS A 180 -12.09 -6.53 -28.29
N ALA A 181 -11.32 -6.13 -29.30
CA ALA A 181 -9.95 -5.65 -29.11
C ALA A 181 -9.87 -4.41 -28.21
N ARG A 182 -10.82 -3.48 -28.35
CA ARG A 182 -10.96 -2.32 -27.44
C ARG A 182 -11.21 -2.77 -26.00
N ASP A 183 -12.17 -3.67 -25.80
CA ASP A 183 -12.58 -4.10 -24.46
C ASP A 183 -11.48 -4.94 -23.80
N TYR A 184 -10.85 -5.85 -24.55
CA TYR A 184 -9.71 -6.64 -24.10
C TYR A 184 -8.49 -5.77 -23.81
N GLY A 185 -8.21 -4.78 -24.66
CA GLY A 185 -7.13 -3.81 -24.45
C GLY A 185 -7.31 -3.02 -23.15
N ALA A 186 -8.53 -2.57 -22.86
CA ALA A 186 -8.84 -1.89 -21.60
C ALA A 186 -8.62 -2.80 -20.37
N TRP A 187 -9.05 -4.07 -20.46
CA TRP A 187 -8.78 -5.06 -19.41
C TRP A 187 -7.27 -5.29 -19.20
N ALA A 188 -6.51 -5.47 -20.27
CA ALA A 188 -5.07 -5.70 -20.21
C ALA A 188 -4.31 -4.50 -19.63
N LEU A 189 -4.65 -3.28 -20.06
CA LEU A 189 -4.05 -2.04 -19.53
C LEU A 189 -4.42 -1.81 -18.07
N THR A 190 -5.64 -2.16 -17.66
CA THR A 190 -6.06 -2.08 -16.25
C THR A 190 -5.23 -3.01 -15.37
N ASN A 191 -5.04 -4.27 -15.79
CA ASN A 191 -4.20 -5.22 -15.07
C ASN A 191 -2.75 -4.75 -14.99
N LEU A 192 -2.21 -4.17 -16.07
CA LEU A 192 -0.87 -3.60 -16.07
C LEU A 192 -0.75 -2.42 -15.09
N ALA A 193 -1.76 -1.55 -15.03
CA ALA A 193 -1.79 -0.44 -14.09
C ALA A 193 -1.83 -0.93 -12.63
N GLN A 194 -2.65 -1.95 -12.34
CA GLN A 194 -2.69 -2.59 -11.02
C GLN A 194 -1.36 -3.23 -10.63
N LEU A 195 -0.73 -3.97 -11.55
CA LEU A 195 0.56 -4.61 -11.31
C LEU A 195 1.65 -3.56 -11.04
N LYS A 196 1.71 -2.48 -11.82
CA LYS A 196 2.66 -1.38 -11.59
C LYS A 196 2.46 -0.72 -10.23
N ALA A 197 1.21 -0.51 -9.83
CA ALA A 197 0.89 0.04 -8.50
C ALA A 197 1.39 -0.90 -7.39
N LEU A 198 1.15 -2.21 -7.50
CA LEU A 198 1.62 -3.21 -6.54
C LEU A 198 3.16 -3.30 -6.47
N LEU A 199 3.83 -3.34 -7.63
CA LEU A 199 5.30 -3.36 -7.69
C LEU A 199 5.89 -2.10 -7.03
N LYS A 200 5.31 -0.93 -7.27
CA LYS A 200 5.79 0.31 -6.65
C LYS A 200 5.62 0.33 -5.12
N LEU A 201 4.62 -0.38 -4.60
CA LEU A 201 4.45 -0.59 -3.18
C LEU A 201 5.48 -1.59 -2.62
N HIS A 202 5.84 -2.64 -3.37
CA HIS A 202 6.72 -3.73 -2.92
C HIS A 202 8.23 -3.55 -3.20
N ASP A 203 8.65 -2.92 -4.30
CA ASP A 203 10.05 -2.84 -4.79
C ASP A 203 11.04 -2.11 -3.85
N LYS A 204 10.60 -1.65 -2.68
CA LYS A 204 11.48 -1.09 -1.64
C LYS A 204 11.49 -1.85 -0.31
N GLU A 205 10.85 -3.01 -0.22
CA GLU A 205 11.09 -3.93 0.90
C GLU A 205 12.40 -4.74 0.74
N SER A 206 13.00 -4.73 -0.46
CA SER A 206 14.20 -5.53 -0.81
C SER A 206 15.52 -4.75 -0.92
N THR A 207 15.58 -3.51 -0.43
CA THR A 207 16.83 -2.70 -0.32
C THR A 207 16.90 -2.05 1.05
#